data_AF-A0A961VXD2-F1
#
_entry.id   AF-A0A961VXD2-F1
#
_cell.length_a   1.000
_cell.length_b   1.000
_cell.length_c   1.000
_cell.angle_alpha   90.00
_cell.angle_beta   90.00
_cell.angle_gamma   90.00
#
_symmetry.space_group_name_H-M   'P 1'
#
loop_
_entity.id
_entity.type
_entity.pdbx_description
1 polymer ?
#
loop_
_entity_poly.entity_id
_entity_poly.type
_entity_poly.pdbx_seq_one_letter_code
_entity_poly.pdbx_strand_id
1 'polypeptide(L)'
;MSTSEGSGRTPKDCFDMSDVRQEIDRIDRALVDLIAERFGYVDRAWQLKQDGTEGAVVPWRIQQVIDKVRIRADERGVSPALVEALWRQMIGWFIQYEEERLRQHFESSSDAATNGGDTAGQPAGDQRSGKSV
;
A
#
# COMPACT_ATOMS: atom_id res chain seq x y z
N MET A 1 22.71 -3.36 -28.67
CA MET A 1 23.39 -4.47 -27.97
C MET A 1 23.25 -4.20 -26.49
N SER A 2 22.25 -4.79 -25.82
CA SER A 2 22.08 -4.66 -24.37
C SER A 2 22.42 -6.00 -23.74
N THR A 3 23.55 -6.01 -23.04
CA THR A 3 24.08 -7.15 -22.29
C THR A 3 23.22 -7.41 -21.05
N SER A 4 22.82 -8.67 -20.89
CA SER A 4 22.05 -9.22 -19.77
C SER A 4 22.88 -9.21 -18.47
N GLU A 5 22.70 -8.23 -17.60
CA GLU A 5 23.21 -8.22 -16.21
C GLU A 5 22.21 -8.85 -15.22
N GLY A 6 21.79 -10.10 -15.47
CA GLY A 6 20.69 -10.70 -14.69
C GLY A 6 20.78 -12.18 -14.39
N SER A 7 21.90 -12.86 -14.66
CA SER A 7 22.01 -14.29 -14.37
C SER A 7 22.86 -14.52 -13.13
N GLY A 8 22.20 -14.63 -11.97
CA GLY A 8 22.81 -15.31 -10.82
C GLY A 8 23.17 -16.77 -11.15
N ARG A 9 23.92 -17.42 -10.26
CA ARG A 9 24.26 -18.84 -10.44
C ARG A 9 22.99 -19.69 -10.49
N THR A 10 22.99 -20.75 -11.29
CA THR A 10 21.92 -21.75 -11.19
C THR A 10 22.16 -22.62 -9.94
N PRO A 11 21.13 -23.27 -9.37
CA PRO A 11 21.32 -24.09 -8.17
C PRO A 11 22.39 -25.18 -8.29
N LYS A 12 22.59 -25.72 -9.50
CA LYS A 12 23.61 -26.74 -9.81
C LYS A 12 25.03 -26.17 -9.91
N ASP A 13 25.18 -24.85 -10.02
CA ASP A 13 26.46 -24.15 -10.10
C ASP A 13 26.89 -23.58 -8.73
N CYS A 14 26.11 -23.82 -7.66
CA CYS A 14 26.49 -23.50 -6.30
C CYS A 14 27.27 -24.68 -5.69
N PHE A 15 28.53 -24.46 -5.31
CA PHE A 15 29.41 -25.54 -4.82
C PHE A 15 29.48 -25.62 -3.29
N ASP A 16 29.01 -24.58 -2.59
CA ASP A 16 28.91 -24.56 -1.14
C ASP A 16 27.68 -23.78 -0.64
N MET A 17 27.49 -23.79 0.68
CA MET A 17 26.38 -23.07 1.31
C MET A 17 26.50 -21.54 1.25
N SER A 18 27.70 -21.00 1.01
CA SER A 18 27.91 -19.57 0.82
C SER A 18 27.32 -19.13 -0.53
N ASP A 19 27.59 -19.89 -1.60
CA ASP A 19 27.01 -19.65 -2.93
C ASP A 19 25.48 -19.69 -2.88
N VAL A 20 24.91 -20.71 -2.23
CA VAL A 20 23.44 -20.85 -2.09
C VAL A 20 22.83 -19.63 -1.39
N ARG A 21 23.41 -19.19 -0.27
CA ARG A 21 22.89 -18.04 0.49
C ARG A 21 22.99 -16.75 -0.29
N GLN A 22 24.09 -16.52 -1.00
CA GLN A 22 24.25 -15.34 -1.85
C GLN A 22 23.17 -15.25 -2.94
N GLU A 23 22.83 -16.38 -3.56
CA GLU A 23 21.76 -16.42 -4.57
C GLU A 23 20.36 -16.26 -3.97
N ILE A 24 20.10 -16.83 -2.79
CA ILE A 24 18.85 -16.59 -2.04
C ILE A 24 18.73 -15.11 -1.70
N ASP A 25 19.76 -14.50 -1.12
CA ASP A 25 19.74 -13.07 -0.77
C ASP A 25 19.51 -12.19 -2.01
N ARG A 26 20.05 -12.58 -3.17
CA ARG A 26 19.81 -11.88 -4.44
C ARG A 26 18.35 -12.00 -4.88
N ILE A 27 17.76 -13.19 -4.78
CA ILE A 27 16.35 -13.42 -5.10
C ILE A 27 15.46 -12.63 -4.14
N ASP A 28 15.75 -12.65 -2.84
CA ASP A 28 14.96 -11.97 -1.82
C ASP A 28 14.96 -10.46 -2.02
N ARG A 29 16.11 -9.85 -2.38
CA ARG A 29 16.16 -8.43 -2.77
C ARG A 29 15.24 -8.14 -3.96
N ALA A 30 15.34 -8.95 -5.01
CA ALA A 30 14.51 -8.77 -6.20
C ALA A 30 13.01 -8.98 -5.89
N LEU A 31 12.66 -9.91 -5.00
CA LEU A 31 11.29 -10.11 -4.55
C LEU A 31 10.76 -8.88 -3.81
N VAL A 32 11.55 -8.29 -2.91
CA VAL A 32 11.17 -7.06 -2.20
C VAL A 32 10.96 -5.89 -3.17
N ASP A 33 11.87 -5.71 -4.13
CA ASP A 33 11.76 -4.66 -5.14
C ASP A 33 10.48 -4.82 -5.99
N LEU A 34 10.17 -6.05 -6.41
CA LEU A 34 8.95 -6.35 -7.16
C LEU A 34 7.68 -6.18 -6.33
N ILE A 35 7.72 -6.50 -5.03
CA ILE A 35 6.59 -6.26 -4.11
C ILE A 35 6.36 -4.75 -3.97
N ALA A 36 7.42 -3.94 -3.84
CA ALA A 36 7.32 -2.50 -3.75
C ALA A 36 6.74 -1.88 -5.04
N GLU A 37 7.20 -2.34 -6.21
CA GLU A 37 6.64 -1.92 -7.50
C GLU A 37 5.16 -2.29 -7.61
N ARG A 38 4.82 -3.55 -7.29
CA ARG A 38 3.43 -4.01 -7.28
C ARG A 38 2.57 -3.15 -6.36
N PHE A 39 3.08 -2.82 -5.18
CA PHE A 39 2.38 -1.99 -4.20
C PHE A 39 2.10 -0.58 -4.76
N GLY A 40 3.05 0.04 -5.46
CA GLY A 40 2.85 1.33 -6.12
C GLY A 40 1.68 1.33 -7.11
N TYR A 41 1.44 0.22 -7.82
CA TYR A 41 0.25 0.09 -8.68
C TYR A 41 -1.06 -0.06 -7.90
N VAL A 42 -1.05 -0.67 -6.72
CA VAL A 42 -2.23 -0.75 -5.86
C VAL A 42 -2.59 0.64 -5.34
N ASP A 43 -1.60 1.38 -4.83
CA ASP A 43 -1.77 2.77 -4.39
C ASP A 43 -2.29 3.67 -5.53
N ARG A 44 -1.76 3.50 -6.75
CA ARG A 44 -2.27 4.24 -7.91
C ARG A 44 -3.71 3.86 -8.26
N ALA A 45 -4.05 2.57 -8.22
CA ALA A 45 -5.41 2.11 -8.48
C ALA A 45 -6.38 2.68 -7.43
N TRP A 46 -5.96 2.80 -6.18
CA TRP A 46 -6.73 3.44 -5.13
C TRP A 46 -7.03 4.91 -5.42
N GLN A 47 -6.01 5.70 -5.76
CA GLN A 47 -6.17 7.12 -6.13
C GLN A 47 -7.18 7.31 -7.26
N LEU A 48 -7.18 6.41 -8.26
CA LEU A 48 -8.12 6.43 -9.38
C LEU A 48 -9.55 6.06 -8.96
N LYS A 49 -9.72 5.21 -7.96
CA LYS A 49 -11.04 4.77 -7.45
C LYS A 49 -11.71 5.79 -6.55
N GLN A 50 -10.95 6.65 -5.86
CA GLN A 50 -11.52 7.76 -5.09
C GLN A 50 -12.36 8.70 -5.96
N ASP A 51 -12.03 8.80 -7.25
CA ASP A 51 -12.77 9.60 -8.24
C ASP A 51 -13.84 8.78 -9.00
N GLY A 52 -13.98 7.48 -8.71
CA GLY A 52 -14.79 6.53 -9.47
C GLY A 52 -15.90 5.84 -8.66
N THR A 53 -16.72 5.03 -9.33
CA THR A 53 -17.86 4.31 -8.72
C THR A 53 -17.54 2.88 -8.28
N GLU A 54 -16.32 2.39 -8.55
CA GLU A 54 -15.94 1.02 -8.22
C GLU A 54 -15.47 0.92 -6.76
N GLY A 55 -16.00 -0.06 -6.03
CA GLY A 55 -15.64 -0.26 -4.63
C GLY A 55 -14.13 -0.49 -4.41
N ALA A 56 -13.68 -0.16 -3.20
CA ALA A 56 -12.32 -0.40 -2.69
C ALA A 56 -11.81 -1.80 -3.05
N VAL A 57 -12.61 -2.82 -2.70
CA VAL A 57 -12.33 -4.24 -2.93
C VAL A 57 -13.17 -4.75 -4.10
N VAL A 58 -12.52 -5.41 -5.05
CA VAL A 58 -13.16 -5.97 -6.25
C VAL A 58 -12.98 -7.50 -6.26
N PRO A 59 -13.95 -8.28 -5.73
CA PRO A 59 -13.78 -9.71 -5.49
C PRO A 59 -13.42 -10.53 -6.73
N TRP A 60 -14.08 -10.26 -7.87
CA TRP A 60 -13.81 -10.98 -9.12
C TRP A 60 -12.37 -10.77 -9.59
N ARG A 61 -11.81 -9.57 -9.38
CA ARG A 61 -10.44 -9.24 -9.78
C ARG A 61 -9.42 -9.95 -8.89
N ILE A 62 -9.70 -10.04 -7.58
CA ILE A 62 -8.88 -10.80 -6.64
C ILE A 62 -8.83 -12.27 -7.06
N GLN A 63 -9.98 -12.89 -7.33
CA GLN A 63 -10.03 -14.28 -7.77
C GLN A 63 -9.23 -14.49 -9.05
N GLN A 64 -9.38 -13.60 -10.03
CA GLN A 64 -8.62 -13.66 -11.27
C GLN A 64 -7.09 -13.54 -11.06
N VAL A 65 -6.62 -12.74 -10.10
CA VAL A 65 -5.20 -12.70 -9.74
C VAL A 65 -4.75 -14.03 -9.15
N ILE A 66 -5.53 -14.59 -8.21
CA ILE A 66 -5.23 -15.87 -7.56
C ILE A 66 -5.14 -17.01 -8.59
N ASP A 67 -6.09 -17.11 -9.51
CA ASP A 67 -6.09 -18.15 -10.54
C ASP A 67 -4.83 -18.08 -11.42
N LYS A 68 -4.44 -16.86 -11.84
CA LYS A 68 -3.25 -16.64 -12.68
C LYS A 68 -1.97 -17.06 -11.97
N VAL A 69 -1.82 -16.76 -10.68
CA VAL A 69 -0.58 -17.11 -9.95
C VAL A 69 -0.53 -18.60 -9.60
N ARG A 70 -1.68 -19.24 -9.38
CA ARG A 70 -1.77 -20.69 -9.22
C ARG A 70 -1.34 -21.42 -10.49
N ILE A 71 -1.87 -21.03 -11.66
CA ILE A 71 -1.45 -21.58 -12.96
C ILE A 71 0.05 -21.39 -13.15
N ARG A 72 0.57 -20.20 -12.83
CA ARG A 72 2.00 -19.93 -12.95
C ARG A 72 2.86 -20.76 -12.00
N ALA A 73 2.37 -21.05 -10.80
CA ALA A 73 3.06 -21.93 -9.85
C ALA A 73 3.19 -23.34 -10.41
N ASP A 74 2.10 -23.90 -10.95
CA ASP A 74 2.09 -25.21 -11.60
C ASP A 74 3.10 -25.28 -12.76
N GLU A 75 3.10 -24.30 -13.67
CA GLU A 75 4.05 -24.21 -14.78
C GLU A 75 5.53 -24.18 -14.34
N ARG A 76 5.79 -23.73 -13.11
CA ARG A 76 7.13 -23.60 -12.54
C ARG A 76 7.50 -24.72 -11.57
N GLY A 77 6.61 -25.70 -11.36
CA GLY A 77 6.83 -26.81 -10.44
C GLY A 77 6.84 -26.40 -8.97
N VAL A 78 6.18 -25.29 -8.62
CA VAL A 78 6.00 -24.83 -7.24
C VAL A 78 4.56 -25.09 -6.82
N SER A 79 4.33 -25.45 -5.55
CA SER A 79 2.98 -25.72 -5.04
C SER A 79 2.04 -24.53 -5.26
N PRO A 80 0.91 -24.69 -5.97
CA PRO A 80 -0.09 -23.64 -6.15
C PRO A 80 -0.69 -23.17 -4.82
N ALA A 81 -0.83 -24.08 -3.85
CA ALA A 81 -1.36 -23.76 -2.53
C ALA A 81 -0.42 -22.81 -1.76
N LEU A 82 0.90 -23.01 -1.86
CA LEU A 82 1.88 -22.11 -1.27
C LEU A 82 1.80 -20.72 -1.91
N VAL A 83 1.82 -20.65 -3.25
CA VAL A 83 1.80 -19.39 -3.98
C VAL A 83 0.49 -18.63 -3.73
N GLU A 84 -0.64 -19.32 -3.71
CA GLU A 84 -1.93 -18.73 -3.35
C GLU A 84 -1.91 -18.13 -1.94
N ALA A 85 -1.40 -18.86 -0.95
CA ALA A 85 -1.35 -18.38 0.43
C ALA A 85 -0.54 -17.08 0.55
N LEU A 86 0.64 -17.02 -0.10
CA LEU A 86 1.47 -15.82 -0.15
C LEU A 86 0.74 -14.65 -0.82
N TRP A 87 0.05 -14.90 -1.94
CA TRP A 87 -0.70 -13.85 -2.63
C TRP A 87 -1.89 -13.34 -1.84
N ARG A 88 -2.63 -14.22 -1.17
CA ARG A 88 -3.75 -13.83 -0.30
C ARG A 88 -3.27 -12.98 0.88
N GLN A 89 -2.16 -13.38 1.51
CA GLN A 89 -1.55 -12.60 2.59
C GLN A 89 -1.14 -11.20 2.11
N MET A 90 -0.44 -11.12 0.98
CA MET A 90 0.01 -9.85 0.39
C MET A 90 -1.18 -8.95 0.01
N ILE A 91 -2.21 -9.50 -0.65
CA ILE A 91 -3.43 -8.74 -1.00
C ILE A 91 -4.15 -8.26 0.27
N GLY A 92 -4.30 -9.12 1.28
CA GLY A 92 -4.94 -8.76 2.54
C GLY A 92 -4.20 -7.63 3.27
N TRP A 93 -2.86 -7.68 3.28
CA TRP A 93 -2.05 -6.61 3.87
C TRP A 93 -2.23 -5.27 3.14
N PHE A 94 -2.25 -5.26 1.79
CA PHE A 94 -2.47 -4.03 1.03
C PHE A 94 -3.84 -3.41 1.29
N ILE A 95 -4.90 -4.22 1.37
CA ILE A 95 -6.26 -3.73 1.70
C ILE A 95 -6.27 -3.10 3.10
N GLN A 96 -5.69 -3.76 4.10
CA GLN A 96 -5.64 -3.25 5.47
C GLN A 96 -4.84 -1.94 5.57
N TYR A 97 -3.69 -1.87 4.91
CA TYR A 97 -2.86 -0.66 4.87
C TYR A 97 -3.64 0.53 4.29
N GLU A 98 -4.43 0.31 3.24
CA GLU A 98 -5.25 1.34 2.61
C GLU A 98 -6.42 1.79 3.50
N GLU A 99 -7.13 0.84 4.12
CA GLU A 99 -8.22 1.14 5.08
C GLU A 99 -7.73 2.03 6.23
N GLU A 100 -6.52 1.80 6.73
CA GLU A 100 -5.89 2.62 7.76
C GLU A 100 -5.58 4.03 7.28
N ARG A 101 -4.99 4.18 6.09
CA ARG A 101 -4.69 5.51 5.52
C ARG A 101 -5.95 6.34 5.28
N LEU A 102 -7.04 5.70 4.85
CA LEU A 102 -8.32 6.38 4.67
C LEU A 102 -8.87 6.89 5.98
N ARG A 103 -8.85 6.06 7.03
CA ARG A 103 -9.29 6.47 8.37
C ARG A 103 -8.56 7.74 8.83
N GLN A 104 -7.24 7.78 8.68
CA GLN A 104 -6.42 8.94 9.03
C GLN A 104 -6.74 10.19 8.19
N HIS A 105 -7.02 10.02 6.89
CA HIS A 105 -7.44 11.12 6.03
C HIS A 105 -8.82 11.68 6.41
N PHE A 106 -9.77 10.83 6.80
CA PHE A 106 -11.08 11.25 7.28
C PHE A 106 -10.99 12.00 8.62
N GLU A 107 -10.18 11.50 9.56
CA GLU A 107 -9.94 12.13 10.87
C GLU A 107 -9.26 13.51 10.74
N SER A 108 -8.23 13.64 9.88
CA SER A 108 -7.60 14.94 9.60
C SER A 108 -8.54 15.93 8.89
N SER A 109 -9.48 15.44 8.08
CA SER A 109 -10.46 16.30 7.40
C SER A 109 -11.58 16.77 8.34
N SER A 110 -11.98 15.96 9.32
CA SER A 110 -12.96 16.35 10.34
C SER A 110 -12.39 17.36 11.35
N ASP A 111 -11.12 17.23 11.71
CA ASP A 111 -10.46 18.16 12.65
C ASP A 111 -10.27 19.55 12.03
N ALA A 112 -9.97 19.63 10.73
CA ALA A 112 -9.87 20.89 10.01
C ALA A 112 -11.22 21.63 9.87
N ALA A 113 -12.33 20.90 9.75
CA ALA A 113 -13.67 21.48 9.67
C ALA A 113 -14.18 22.06 11.01
N THR A 114 -13.64 21.57 12.14
CA THR A 114 -14.10 21.96 13.48
C THR A 114 -13.39 23.22 14.01
N ASN A 115 -12.25 23.63 13.40
CA ASN A 115 -11.43 24.75 13.88
C ASN A 115 -11.70 26.09 13.17
N GLY A 116 -12.71 26.17 12.30
CA GLY A 116 -13.04 27.35 11.49
C GLY A 116 -14.14 28.27 12.03
N GLY A 117 -14.64 28.03 13.25
CA GLY A 117 -15.85 28.68 13.77
C GLY A 117 -15.67 29.36 15.13
N ASP A 118 -14.69 30.25 15.30
CA ASP A 118 -14.68 31.13 16.47
C ASP A 118 -13.96 32.47 16.20
N THR A 119 -14.61 33.37 15.45
CA THR A 119 -14.25 34.80 15.41
C THR A 119 -15.49 35.67 15.24
N ALA A 120 -16.23 35.92 16.32
CA ALA A 120 -17.12 37.09 16.38
C ALA A 120 -17.47 37.47 17.83
N GLY A 121 -17.07 38.66 18.25
CA GLY A 121 -17.83 39.40 19.27
C GLY A 121 -17.02 40.08 20.38
N GLN A 122 -16.17 41.04 20.06
CA GLN A 122 -15.96 42.17 20.98
C GLN A 122 -17.08 43.19 20.76
N PRO A 123 -17.77 43.67 21.82
CA PRO A 123 -18.38 44.99 21.78
C PRO A 123 -17.55 46.01 22.55
N ALA A 124 -17.59 47.19 21.97
CA ALA A 124 -16.97 48.45 22.34
C ALA A 124 -17.13 48.85 23.81
N GLY A 125 -16.09 49.53 24.31
CA GLY A 125 -16.16 50.29 25.57
C GLY A 125 -17.06 51.51 25.44
N ASP A 126 -17.66 51.90 26.56
CA ASP A 126 -18.39 53.15 26.72
C ASP A 126 -17.78 53.98 27.86
N GLN A 127 -17.65 55.28 27.60
CA GLN A 127 -16.97 56.27 28.43
C GLN A 127 -17.97 57.03 29.32
N ARG A 128 -17.60 57.18 30.60
CA ARG A 128 -17.81 58.35 31.49
C ARG A 128 -19.14 59.16 31.42
N SER A 129 -19.82 59.20 32.57
CA SER A 129 -20.12 60.42 33.38
C SER A 129 -20.84 59.95 34.65
N GLY A 130 -20.58 60.39 35.89
CA GLY A 130 -20.19 61.71 36.35
C GLY A 130 -21.40 62.38 37.04
N LYS A 131 -21.26 62.69 38.34
CA LYS A 131 -22.17 63.41 39.29
C LYS A 131 -23.26 62.58 39.99
N SER A 132 -23.67 62.84 41.23
CA SER A 132 -23.14 63.49 42.45
C SER A 132 -24.34 63.60 43.41
N VAL A 133 -24.07 63.44 44.71
CA VAL A 133 -24.93 63.67 45.91
C VAL A 133 -25.96 62.60 46.22
#